data_AF-F8PDZ9-F1
#
_entry.id   AF-F8PDZ9-F1
#
_cell.length_a   1.000
_cell.length_b   1.000
_cell.length_c   1.000
_cell.angle_alpha   90.00
_cell.angle_beta   90.00
_cell.angle_gamma   90.00
#
_symmetry.space_group_name_H-M   'P 1'
#
loop_
_entity.id
_entity.type
_entity.pdbx_description
1 polymer ?
#
loop_
_entity_poly.entity_id
_entity_poly.type
_entity_poly.pdbx_seq_one_letter_code
_entity_poly.pdbx_strand_id
1 'polypeptide(L)'
;MQTPPSSPAQVTFSSDVRHMDNWAKRTGIPLTTAEALGTTYARAHKWLMSLKTQLVQQHGWHDVLPADSRMLFTVEAPSPWRSPSGLPLSPNLKLQLPVHASSFFSPERRVQWQMVFHSDLFATQRLIVQPITDILNLMQCLLTGLVTLVYEEHMPQGVYKTTRGLPSVQWINTNQAALIDVFGPAHYKQLRRLKSTLNHAVANQNLSEVSPPSCLGRGDLSRDERFVVRYKFFHEAHPNLINSPCMISPNS
;
A
#
# COMPACT_ATOMS: atom_id res chain seq x y z
N MET A 1 -21.33 21.45 11.80
CA MET A 1 -21.38 20.19 11.03
C MET A 1 -20.14 19.38 11.41
N GLN A 2 -20.30 18.19 11.97
CA GLN A 2 -19.17 17.29 12.25
C GLN A 2 -18.74 16.66 10.93
N THR A 3 -17.47 16.83 10.56
CA THR A 3 -16.87 16.09 9.44
C THR A 3 -16.90 14.59 9.78
N PRO A 4 -17.34 13.73 8.85
CA PRO A 4 -17.29 12.29 9.07
C PRO A 4 -15.83 11.86 9.34
N PRO A 5 -15.59 10.88 10.22
CA PRO A 5 -14.25 10.41 10.51
C PRO A 5 -13.60 9.87 9.24
N SER A 6 -12.36 10.29 8.96
CA SER A 6 -11.61 9.76 7.83
C SER A 6 -11.15 8.32 8.12
N SER A 7 -11.32 7.44 7.14
CA SER A 7 -10.87 6.05 7.25
C SER A 7 -9.33 5.99 7.27
N PRO A 8 -8.74 5.07 8.04
CA PRO A 8 -7.29 4.90 8.03
C PRO A 8 -6.78 4.50 6.65
N ALA A 9 -5.54 4.84 6.34
CA ALA A 9 -4.93 4.50 5.05
C ALA A 9 -4.90 2.98 4.85
N GLN A 10 -5.51 2.53 3.75
CA GLN A 10 -5.70 1.13 3.39
C GLN A 10 -4.57 0.65 2.48
N VAL A 11 -4.14 -0.59 2.67
CA VAL A 11 -3.20 -1.23 1.74
C VAL A 11 -4.01 -1.81 0.58
N THR A 12 -3.63 -1.46 -0.64
CA THR A 12 -4.24 -1.98 -1.87
C THR A 12 -3.23 -2.79 -2.66
N PHE A 13 -3.50 -4.08 -2.82
CA PHE A 13 -2.82 -4.97 -3.76
C PHE A 13 -3.44 -4.91 -5.17
N SER A 14 -2.59 -4.89 -6.21
CA SER A 14 -2.98 -4.98 -7.62
C SER A 14 -2.00 -5.81 -8.43
N SER A 15 -2.46 -6.93 -8.99
CA SER A 15 -1.68 -7.78 -9.90
C SER A 15 -1.70 -7.29 -11.36
N ASP A 16 -2.31 -6.13 -11.65
CA ASP A 16 -2.41 -5.58 -13.00
C ASP A 16 -1.10 -4.89 -13.42
N VAL A 17 -0.42 -5.45 -14.42
CA VAL A 17 0.82 -4.90 -14.98
C VAL A 17 0.62 -3.50 -15.55
N ARG A 18 -0.56 -3.17 -16.08
CA ARG A 18 -0.87 -1.81 -16.58
C ARG A 18 -0.88 -0.81 -15.43
N HIS A 19 -1.40 -1.20 -14.28
CA HIS A 19 -1.36 -0.37 -13.07
C HIS A 19 0.09 -0.12 -12.62
N MET A 20 0.93 -1.15 -12.65
CA MET A 20 2.36 -1.01 -12.33
C MET A 20 3.12 -0.16 -13.36
N ASP A 21 2.81 -0.29 -14.64
CA ASP A 21 3.40 0.56 -15.70
C ASP A 21 3.05 2.04 -15.51
N ASN A 22 1.81 2.32 -15.11
CA ASN A 22 1.42 3.68 -14.73
C ASN A 22 2.23 4.20 -13.54
N TRP A 23 2.50 3.35 -12.54
CA TRP A 23 3.38 3.71 -11.43
C TRP A 23 4.83 3.89 -11.87
N ALA A 24 5.33 3.05 -12.77
CA ALA A 24 6.67 3.16 -13.33
C ALA A 24 6.84 4.50 -14.07
N LYS A 25 5.86 4.90 -14.88
CA LYS A 25 5.84 6.22 -15.55
C LYS A 25 5.78 7.38 -14.56
N ARG A 26 4.90 7.29 -13.55
CA ARG A 26 4.72 8.35 -12.53
C ARG A 26 5.95 8.53 -11.65
N THR A 27 6.58 7.41 -11.32
CA THR A 27 7.78 7.43 -10.47
C THR A 27 9.03 7.61 -11.30
N GLY A 28 9.07 7.26 -12.59
CA GLY A 28 10.31 7.22 -13.36
C GLY A 28 11.21 6.02 -13.01
N ILE A 29 10.70 5.04 -12.26
CA ILE A 29 11.36 3.75 -12.03
C ILE A 29 10.84 2.80 -13.10
N PRO A 30 11.64 2.41 -14.11
CA PRO A 30 11.16 1.53 -15.16
C PRO A 30 10.67 0.21 -14.57
N LEU A 31 9.59 -0.35 -15.12
CA LEU A 31 9.26 -1.73 -14.88
C LEU A 31 10.47 -2.57 -15.29
N THR A 32 11.03 -3.29 -14.32
CA THR A 32 12.16 -4.15 -14.56
C THR A 32 11.71 -5.35 -15.40
N THR A 33 12.62 -5.95 -16.17
CA THR A 33 12.29 -7.17 -16.92
C THR A 33 11.96 -8.31 -15.96
N ALA A 34 11.18 -9.31 -16.40
CA ALA A 34 10.82 -10.44 -15.54
C ALA A 34 12.06 -11.15 -14.95
N GLU A 35 13.15 -11.26 -15.72
CA GLU A 35 14.42 -11.83 -15.28
C GLU A 35 15.12 -10.96 -14.22
N ALA A 36 15.19 -9.65 -14.47
CA ALA A 36 15.77 -8.72 -13.51
C ALA A 36 14.95 -8.63 -12.22
N LEU A 37 13.62 -8.73 -12.31
CA LEU A 37 12.72 -8.83 -11.17
C LEU A 37 13.00 -10.09 -10.34
N GLY A 38 13.12 -11.25 -11.00
CA GLY A 38 13.45 -12.50 -10.33
C GLY A 38 14.77 -12.39 -9.56
N THR A 39 15.77 -11.75 -10.18
CA THR A 39 17.09 -11.56 -9.60
C THR A 39 17.09 -10.58 -8.42
N THR A 40 16.39 -9.45 -8.50
CA THR A 40 16.30 -8.49 -7.39
C THR A 40 15.46 -9.05 -6.24
N TYR A 41 14.37 -9.74 -6.54
CA TYR A 41 13.55 -10.43 -5.54
C TYR A 41 14.35 -11.52 -4.81
N ALA A 42 15.09 -12.35 -5.54
CA ALA A 42 15.96 -13.37 -4.96
C ALA A 42 17.03 -12.76 -4.04
N ARG A 43 17.65 -11.63 -4.42
CA ARG A 43 18.57 -10.89 -3.54
C ARG A 43 17.89 -10.39 -2.27
N ALA A 44 16.63 -9.96 -2.35
CA ALA A 44 15.85 -9.53 -1.20
C ALA A 44 15.45 -10.67 -0.25
N HIS A 45 15.54 -11.95 -0.65
CA HIS A 45 15.15 -13.09 0.20
C HIS A 45 15.84 -13.08 1.55
N LYS A 46 17.16 -12.81 1.59
CA LYS A 46 17.91 -12.76 2.86
C LYS A 46 17.33 -11.72 3.82
N TRP A 47 16.96 -10.54 3.30
CA TRP A 47 16.36 -9.48 4.11
C TRP A 47 14.94 -9.86 4.55
N LEU A 48 14.12 -10.38 3.65
CA LEU A 48 12.77 -10.88 3.96
C LEU A 48 12.78 -11.97 5.04
N MET A 49 13.74 -12.90 5.00
CA MET A 49 13.90 -13.94 6.02
C MET A 49 14.39 -13.38 7.36
N SER A 50 15.22 -12.33 7.36
CA SER A 50 15.57 -11.60 8.59
C SER A 50 14.35 -10.92 9.21
N LEU A 51 13.51 -10.26 8.41
CA LEU A 51 12.27 -9.64 8.88
C LEU A 51 11.30 -10.69 9.43
N LYS A 52 11.16 -11.83 8.76
CA LYS A 52 10.41 -12.99 9.26
C LYS A 52 10.95 -13.48 10.62
N THR A 53 12.26 -13.57 10.77
CA THR A 53 12.89 -13.98 12.03
C THR A 53 12.55 -12.99 13.16
N GLN A 54 12.55 -11.68 12.89
CA GLN A 54 12.13 -10.66 13.84
C GLN A 54 10.66 -10.80 14.22
N LEU A 55 9.76 -11.06 13.27
CA LEU A 55 8.35 -11.31 13.54
C LEU A 55 8.16 -12.46 14.53
N VAL A 56 8.85 -13.58 14.29
CA VAL A 56 8.72 -14.78 15.13
C VAL A 56 9.33 -14.56 16.51
N GLN A 57 10.55 -14.02 16.58
CA GLN A 57 11.28 -13.91 17.84
C GLN A 57 10.77 -12.78 18.74
N GLN A 58 10.28 -11.68 18.17
CA GLN A 58 10.01 -10.44 18.92
C GLN A 58 8.53 -10.07 18.96
N HIS A 59 7.71 -10.56 18.02
CA HIS A 59 6.31 -10.14 17.87
C HIS A 59 5.32 -11.28 18.07
N GLY A 60 5.76 -12.46 18.53
CA GLY A 60 4.89 -13.59 18.84
C GLY A 60 4.21 -14.22 17.63
N TRP A 61 4.79 -14.01 16.43
CA TRP A 61 4.38 -14.76 15.24
C TRP A 61 4.97 -16.16 15.30
N HIS A 62 4.39 -17.09 14.54
CA HIS A 62 4.94 -18.44 14.43
C HIS A 62 4.91 -18.95 13.00
N ASP A 63 5.79 -19.89 12.72
CA ASP A 63 5.84 -20.61 11.46
C ASP A 63 4.63 -21.53 11.31
N VAL A 64 4.05 -21.55 10.11
CA VAL A 64 2.96 -22.48 9.76
C VAL A 64 3.56 -23.77 9.22
N LEU A 65 3.20 -24.89 9.83
CA LEU A 65 3.63 -26.23 9.44
C LEU A 65 2.44 -27.08 8.95
N PRO A 66 2.61 -27.91 7.90
CA PRO A 66 3.81 -28.04 7.08
C PRO A 66 4.03 -26.84 6.15
N ALA A 67 5.29 -26.53 5.84
CA ALA A 67 5.64 -25.42 4.94
C ALA A 67 5.28 -25.75 3.48
N ASP A 68 4.66 -24.79 2.78
CA ASP A 68 4.43 -24.87 1.33
C ASP A 68 5.74 -24.55 0.60
N SER A 69 6.27 -25.50 -0.19
CA SER A 69 7.53 -25.35 -0.94
C SER A 69 7.53 -24.21 -1.95
N ARG A 70 6.36 -23.68 -2.31
CA ARG A 70 6.19 -22.54 -3.23
C ARG A 70 6.23 -21.20 -2.51
N MET A 71 6.28 -21.19 -1.17
CA MET A 71 6.34 -20.00 -0.33
C MET A 71 7.74 -19.83 0.25
N LEU A 72 8.28 -18.61 0.18
CA LEU A 72 9.54 -18.26 0.83
C LEU A 72 9.40 -18.42 2.34
N PHE A 73 8.29 -17.93 2.88
CA PHE A 73 7.84 -18.25 4.23
C PHE A 73 6.33 -18.10 4.34
N THR A 74 5.78 -18.76 5.36
CA THR A 74 4.41 -18.56 5.83
C THR A 74 4.48 -18.43 7.35
N VAL A 75 4.11 -17.26 7.85
CA VAL A 75 4.01 -17.00 9.29
C VAL A 75 2.61 -16.53 9.63
N GLU A 76 2.16 -16.83 10.83
CA GLU A 76 0.87 -16.37 11.31
C GLU A 76 0.99 -15.71 12.67
N ALA A 77 0.07 -14.78 12.95
CA ALA A 77 -0.10 -14.15 14.24
C ALA A 77 -1.51 -14.39 14.76
N PRO A 78 -1.67 -14.63 16.07
CA PRO A 78 -2.99 -14.75 16.67
C PRO A 78 -3.78 -13.45 16.51
N SER A 79 -5.11 -13.57 16.41
CA SER A 79 -5.98 -12.39 16.41
C SER A 79 -5.74 -11.56 17.68
N PRO A 80 -5.54 -10.23 17.55
CA PRO A 80 -5.46 -9.33 18.70
C PRO A 80 -6.83 -9.13 19.36
N TRP A 81 -7.93 -9.42 18.66
CA TRP A 81 -9.28 -9.23 19.16
C TRP A 81 -9.81 -10.52 19.78
N ARG A 82 -10.08 -10.48 21.08
CA ARG A 82 -10.61 -11.60 21.85
C ARG A 82 -11.91 -11.23 22.55
N SER A 83 -12.81 -12.19 22.68
CA SER A 83 -14.01 -12.07 23.50
C SER A 83 -13.63 -11.93 24.97
N PRO A 84 -14.56 -11.50 25.85
CA PRO A 84 -14.36 -11.55 27.30
C PRO A 84 -14.03 -12.97 27.82
N SER A 85 -14.43 -14.02 27.10
CA SER A 85 -14.10 -15.42 27.38
C SER A 85 -12.76 -15.88 26.78
N GLY A 86 -11.99 -14.99 26.15
CA GLY A 86 -10.66 -15.27 25.59
C GLY A 86 -10.65 -15.88 24.18
N LEU A 87 -11.82 -16.11 23.56
CA LEU A 87 -11.95 -16.68 22.22
C LEU A 87 -11.60 -15.63 21.15
N PRO A 88 -10.90 -15.99 20.07
CA PRO A 88 -10.57 -15.06 19.01
C PRO A 88 -11.84 -14.61 18.27
N LEU A 89 -11.98 -13.29 18.07
CA LEU A 89 -13.11 -12.67 17.34
C LEU A 89 -12.84 -12.54 15.84
N SER A 90 -11.61 -12.83 15.40
CA SER A 90 -11.24 -12.88 13.98
C SER A 90 -10.32 -14.08 13.73
N PRO A 91 -10.18 -14.51 12.47
CA PRO A 91 -9.14 -15.47 12.10
C PRO A 91 -7.74 -14.90 12.40
N ASN A 92 -6.75 -15.79 12.51
CA ASN A 92 -5.34 -15.43 12.61
C ASN A 92 -4.91 -14.65 11.36
N LEU A 93 -4.02 -13.68 11.55
CA LEU A 93 -3.39 -13.00 10.41
C LEU A 93 -2.33 -13.94 9.84
N LYS A 94 -2.51 -14.38 8.60
CA LYS A 94 -1.53 -15.20 7.88
C LYS A 94 -0.78 -14.35 6.87
N LEU A 95 0.53 -14.22 7.03
CA LEU A 95 1.41 -13.55 6.08
C LEU A 95 2.20 -14.59 5.28
N GLN A 96 2.10 -14.46 3.95
CA GLN A 96 2.76 -15.37 3.01
C GLN A 96 3.48 -14.57 1.95
N LEU A 97 4.73 -14.93 1.68
CA LEU A 97 5.47 -14.41 0.54
C LEU A 97 5.94 -15.59 -0.33
N PRO A 98 5.77 -15.52 -1.67
CA PRO A 98 6.17 -16.59 -2.57
C PRO A 98 7.69 -16.68 -2.74
N VAL A 99 8.21 -17.84 -3.14
CA VAL A 99 9.65 -17.97 -3.52
C VAL A 99 9.97 -17.17 -4.78
N HIS A 100 9.00 -17.03 -5.69
CA HIS A 100 9.18 -16.33 -6.97
C HIS A 100 8.20 -15.17 -7.10
N ALA A 101 8.71 -13.99 -7.45
CA ALA A 101 7.91 -12.78 -7.65
C ALA A 101 6.80 -12.94 -8.71
N SER A 102 7.00 -13.82 -9.69
CA SER A 102 5.97 -14.14 -10.71
C SER A 102 4.65 -14.64 -10.09
N SER A 103 4.70 -15.24 -8.89
CA SER A 103 3.50 -15.72 -8.18
C SER A 103 2.55 -14.60 -7.76
N PHE A 104 3.02 -13.35 -7.66
CA PHE A 104 2.14 -12.20 -7.41
C PHE A 104 1.22 -11.90 -8.59
N PHE A 105 1.58 -12.38 -9.78
CA PHE A 105 0.84 -12.17 -11.03
C PHE A 105 -0.01 -13.37 -11.43
N SER A 106 0.10 -14.50 -10.72
CA SER A 106 -0.71 -15.70 -10.97
C SER A 106 -2.19 -15.45 -10.64
N PRO A 107 -3.12 -15.57 -11.61
CA PRO A 107 -4.55 -15.36 -11.38
C PRO A 107 -5.11 -16.24 -10.25
N GLU A 108 -4.60 -17.46 -10.12
CA GLU A 108 -5.06 -18.47 -9.16
C GLU A 108 -4.74 -18.07 -7.70
N ARG A 109 -3.76 -17.20 -7.49
CA ARG A 109 -3.35 -16.71 -6.16
C ARG A 109 -3.76 -15.28 -5.89
N ARG A 110 -4.43 -14.61 -6.84
CA ARG A 110 -4.85 -13.21 -6.67
C ARG A 110 -5.68 -13.00 -5.41
N VAL A 111 -6.68 -13.87 -5.19
CA VAL A 111 -7.56 -13.79 -4.01
C VAL A 111 -6.77 -13.99 -2.73
N GLN A 112 -5.81 -14.92 -2.72
CA GLN A 112 -4.92 -15.14 -1.58
C GLN A 112 -4.14 -13.86 -1.23
N TRP A 113 -3.58 -13.17 -2.21
CA TRP A 113 -2.85 -11.91 -1.97
C TRP A 113 -3.76 -10.78 -1.53
N GLN A 114 -4.97 -10.69 -2.09
CA GLN A 114 -5.99 -9.75 -1.63
C GLN A 114 -6.36 -10.00 -0.17
N MET A 115 -6.57 -11.26 0.24
CA MET A 115 -6.88 -11.59 1.64
C MET A 115 -5.77 -11.17 2.61
N VAL A 116 -4.50 -11.28 2.21
CA VAL A 116 -3.37 -10.84 3.04
C VAL A 116 -3.36 -9.32 3.15
N PHE A 117 -3.29 -8.62 2.01
CA PHE A 117 -3.01 -7.19 1.96
C PHE A 117 -4.23 -6.30 2.21
N HIS A 118 -5.44 -6.77 1.94
CA HIS A 118 -6.69 -6.05 2.19
C HIS A 118 -7.28 -6.38 3.57
N SER A 119 -6.59 -7.15 4.42
CA SER A 119 -7.08 -7.44 5.76
C SER A 119 -6.88 -6.24 6.71
N ASP A 120 -7.90 -5.94 7.52
CA ASP A 120 -7.82 -4.93 8.59
C ASP A 120 -6.71 -5.23 9.60
N LEU A 121 -6.45 -6.53 9.80
CA LEU A 121 -5.32 -7.03 10.60
C LEU A 121 -3.99 -6.54 10.03
N PHE A 122 -3.74 -6.73 8.73
CA PHE A 122 -2.50 -6.25 8.12
C PHE A 122 -2.40 -4.73 8.18
N ALA A 123 -3.51 -4.02 7.94
CA ALA A 123 -3.58 -2.56 8.01
C ALA A 123 -3.29 -2.01 9.42
N THR A 124 -3.64 -2.75 10.47
CA THR A 124 -3.34 -2.41 11.85
C THR A 124 -1.90 -2.79 12.21
N GLN A 125 -1.50 -4.03 11.91
CA GLN A 125 -0.18 -4.57 12.26
C GLN A 125 0.97 -3.77 11.62
N ARG A 126 0.81 -3.28 10.38
CA ARG A 126 1.82 -2.41 9.74
C ARG A 126 2.08 -1.09 10.46
N LEU A 127 1.22 -0.68 11.38
CA LEU A 127 1.39 0.56 12.16
C LEU A 127 2.10 0.31 13.50
N ILE A 128 2.04 -0.92 14.01
CA ILE A 128 2.52 -1.29 15.35
C ILE A 128 3.71 -2.27 15.34
N VAL A 129 3.90 -3.01 14.25
CA VAL A 129 4.95 -4.01 14.08
C VAL A 129 5.88 -3.59 12.94
N GLN A 130 7.05 -3.05 13.31
CA GLN A 130 8.02 -2.49 12.37
C GLN A 130 8.42 -3.47 11.24
N PRO A 131 8.67 -4.77 11.50
CA PRO A 131 8.99 -5.70 10.41
C PRO A 131 7.87 -5.84 9.35
N ILE A 132 6.59 -5.66 9.71
CA ILE A 132 5.49 -5.65 8.72
C ILE A 132 5.57 -4.39 7.86
N THR A 133 5.84 -3.23 8.48
CA THR A 133 6.08 -1.98 7.76
C THR A 133 7.26 -2.10 6.79
N ASP A 134 8.35 -2.73 7.23
CA ASP A 134 9.55 -2.92 6.42
C ASP A 134 9.31 -3.89 5.26
N ILE A 135 8.54 -4.97 5.48
CA ILE A 135 8.10 -5.88 4.39
C ILE A 135 7.28 -5.11 3.35
N LEU A 136 6.30 -4.31 3.78
CA LEU A 136 5.50 -3.47 2.88
C LEU A 136 6.39 -2.50 2.08
N ASN A 137 7.29 -1.78 2.77
CA ASN A 137 8.18 -0.82 2.14
C ASN A 137 9.13 -1.47 1.13
N LEU A 138 9.69 -2.63 1.48
CA LEU A 138 10.57 -3.40 0.59
C LEU A 138 9.80 -3.89 -0.64
N MET A 139 8.57 -4.39 -0.49
CA MET A 139 7.72 -4.78 -1.62
C MET A 139 7.39 -3.59 -2.53
N GLN A 140 7.14 -2.41 -1.97
CA GLN A 140 6.93 -1.17 -2.74
C GLN A 140 8.15 -0.79 -3.58
N CYS A 141 9.37 -1.06 -3.10
CA CYS A 141 10.60 -0.85 -3.88
C CYS A 141 10.84 -1.94 -4.92
N LEU A 142 10.55 -3.20 -4.61
CA LEU A 142 10.75 -4.34 -5.52
C LEU A 142 9.79 -4.30 -6.70
N LEU A 143 8.53 -3.95 -6.44
CA LEU A 143 7.40 -4.10 -7.33
C LEU A 143 6.52 -2.84 -7.24
N THR A 144 7.03 -1.73 -7.77
CA THR A 144 6.35 -0.43 -7.70
C THR A 144 4.93 -0.53 -8.26
N GLY A 145 3.94 -0.17 -7.44
CA GLY A 145 2.52 -0.24 -7.80
C GLY A 145 1.82 -1.57 -7.50
N LEU A 146 2.54 -2.63 -7.14
CA LEU A 146 1.93 -3.91 -6.73
C LEU A 146 1.15 -3.75 -5.43
N VAL A 147 1.74 -3.06 -4.46
CA VAL A 147 1.13 -2.72 -3.18
C VAL A 147 1.22 -1.21 -2.97
N THR A 148 0.08 -0.57 -2.74
CA THR A 148 0.00 0.88 -2.53
C THR A 148 -0.76 1.19 -1.26
N LEU A 149 -0.48 2.33 -0.63
CA LEU A 149 -1.31 2.85 0.46
C LEU A 149 -2.27 3.88 -0.10
N VAL A 150 -3.55 3.71 0.18
CA VAL A 150 -4.65 4.55 -0.28
C VAL A 150 -5.31 5.19 0.93
N TYR A 151 -5.38 6.52 0.94
CA TYR A 151 -6.12 7.28 1.93
C TYR A 151 -7.23 8.05 1.22
N GLU A 152 -8.46 7.91 1.72
CA GLU A 152 -9.65 8.56 1.16
C GLU A 152 -10.24 9.52 2.19
N GLU A 153 -10.38 10.78 1.80
CA GLU A 153 -10.88 11.86 2.63
C GLU A 153 -12.20 12.36 2.05
N HIS A 154 -13.26 12.33 2.86
CA HIS A 154 -14.57 12.83 2.49
C HIS A 154 -14.67 14.31 2.86
N MET A 155 -14.63 15.19 1.86
CA MET A 155 -14.83 16.63 2.03
C MET A 155 -16.22 17.03 1.50
N PRO A 156 -16.76 18.18 1.91
CA PRO A 156 -18.07 18.65 1.40
C PRO A 156 -18.15 18.73 -0.12
N GLN A 157 -17.02 18.89 -0.81
CA GLN A 157 -16.92 19.01 -2.27
C GLN A 157 -16.71 17.66 -2.98
N GLY A 158 -16.57 16.55 -2.26
CA GLY A 158 -16.36 15.21 -2.84
C GLY A 158 -15.32 14.37 -2.09
N VAL A 159 -15.02 13.20 -2.66
CA VAL A 159 -14.05 12.25 -2.10
C VAL A 159 -12.66 12.48 -2.72
N TYR A 160 -11.66 12.73 -1.87
CA TYR A 160 -10.28 12.96 -2.27
C TYR A 160 -9.44 11.72 -1.97
N LYS A 161 -8.75 11.20 -2.98
CA LYS A 161 -7.94 9.99 -2.86
C LYS A 161 -6.44 10.31 -2.98
N THR A 162 -5.70 10.00 -1.93
CA THR A 162 -4.25 10.07 -1.88
C THR A 162 -3.68 8.65 -1.99
N THR A 163 -2.70 8.45 -2.87
CA THR A 163 -2.08 7.13 -3.03
C THR A 163 -0.56 7.20 -2.97
N ARG A 164 0.04 6.32 -2.17
CA ARG A 164 1.50 6.19 -1.98
C ARG A 164 1.96 4.82 -2.44
N GLY A 165 2.76 4.77 -3.51
CA GLY A 165 3.34 3.55 -4.06
C GLY A 165 4.82 3.31 -3.72
N LEU A 166 5.41 4.14 -2.87
CA LEU A 166 6.83 4.08 -2.49
C LEU A 166 7.02 4.48 -1.01
N PRO A 167 8.04 3.98 -0.30
CA PRO A 167 8.32 4.29 1.11
C PRO A 167 8.63 5.78 1.39
N SER A 168 8.77 6.14 2.68
CA SER A 168 9.24 7.49 3.06
C SER A 168 10.73 7.67 2.73
N VAL A 169 11.16 8.91 2.50
CA VAL A 169 12.59 9.22 2.26
C VAL A 169 13.45 8.82 3.45
N GLN A 170 12.94 9.03 4.65
CA GLN A 170 13.61 8.64 5.88
C GLN A 170 13.89 7.14 5.88
N TRP A 171 12.87 6.31 5.57
CA TRP A 171 13.05 4.86 5.50
C TRP A 171 14.07 4.46 4.43
N ILE A 172 14.03 5.07 3.24
CA ILE A 172 14.99 4.80 2.15
C ILE A 172 16.42 5.13 2.59
N ASN A 173 16.63 6.29 3.23
CA ASN A 173 17.96 6.73 3.67
C ASN A 173 18.48 5.83 4.80
N THR A 174 17.65 5.48 5.78
CA THR A 174 18.01 4.58 6.88
C THR A 174 18.44 3.20 6.36
N ASN A 175 17.80 2.71 5.31
CA ASN A 175 18.06 1.39 4.75
C ASN A 175 18.98 1.40 3.51
N GLN A 176 19.75 2.48 3.31
CA GLN A 176 20.58 2.67 2.12
C GLN A 176 21.46 1.45 1.79
N ALA A 177 22.19 0.91 2.77
CA ALA A 177 23.14 -0.18 2.53
C ALA A 177 22.42 -1.45 2.03
N ALA A 178 21.32 -1.83 2.68
CA ALA A 178 20.51 -2.99 2.29
C ALA A 178 19.84 -2.78 0.91
N LEU A 179 19.37 -1.57 0.62
CA LEU A 179 18.79 -1.25 -0.69
C LEU A 179 19.84 -1.30 -1.81
N ILE A 180 21.07 -0.85 -1.57
CA ILE A 180 22.16 -0.95 -2.54
C ILE A 180 22.53 -2.42 -2.80
N ASP A 181 22.53 -3.26 -1.76
CA ASP A 181 22.79 -4.71 -1.89
C ASP A 181 21.74 -5.39 -2.77
N VAL A 182 20.45 -5.10 -2.54
CA VAL A 182 19.34 -5.70 -3.29
C VAL A 182 19.25 -5.17 -4.73
N PHE A 183 19.27 -3.84 -4.90
CA PHE A 183 18.92 -3.18 -6.17
C PHE A 183 20.14 -2.74 -6.99
N GLY A 184 21.32 -2.65 -6.35
CA GLY A 184 22.49 -2.00 -6.91
C GLY A 184 22.46 -0.47 -6.75
N PRO A 185 23.63 0.19 -6.87
CA PRO A 185 23.77 1.62 -6.62
C PRO A 185 23.00 2.51 -7.62
N ALA A 186 22.87 2.07 -8.88
CA ALA A 186 22.17 2.84 -9.92
C ALA A 186 20.67 2.94 -9.63
N HIS A 187 20.03 1.82 -9.29
CA HIS A 187 18.61 1.78 -8.96
C HIS A 187 18.33 2.48 -7.62
N TYR A 188 19.19 2.31 -6.60
CA TYR A 188 19.07 3.07 -5.36
C TYR A 188 19.07 4.59 -5.60
N LYS A 189 19.95 5.10 -6.47
CA LYS A 189 19.96 6.53 -6.85
C LYS A 189 18.64 6.97 -7.48
N GLN A 190 18.01 6.13 -8.29
CA GLN A 190 16.67 6.42 -8.84
C GLN A 190 15.63 6.48 -7.72
N LEU A 191 15.54 5.46 -6.87
CA LEU A 191 14.61 5.43 -5.71
C LEU A 191 14.72 6.69 -4.85
N ARG A 192 15.96 7.15 -4.58
CA ARG A 192 16.21 8.36 -3.77
C ARG A 192 15.80 9.66 -4.47
N ARG A 193 16.13 9.83 -5.76
CA ARG A 193 15.86 11.07 -6.53
C ARG A 193 14.36 11.37 -6.65
N LEU A 194 13.56 10.34 -6.85
CA LEU A 194 12.15 10.50 -7.21
C LEU A 194 11.31 11.00 -6.04
N LYS A 195 11.74 10.64 -4.83
CA LYS A 195 11.09 11.13 -3.61
C LYS A 195 11.45 12.58 -3.28
N SER A 196 12.67 13.05 -3.59
CA SER A 196 12.94 14.49 -3.48
C SER A 196 12.05 15.31 -4.41
N THR A 197 11.82 14.86 -5.64
CA THR A 197 10.96 15.57 -6.61
C THR A 197 9.48 15.56 -6.21
N LEU A 198 8.98 14.44 -5.68
CA LEU A 198 7.63 14.37 -5.10
C LEU A 198 7.46 15.31 -3.90
N ASN A 199 8.48 15.44 -3.05
CA ASN A 199 8.46 16.39 -1.94
C ASN A 199 8.42 17.85 -2.43
N HIS A 200 9.10 18.17 -3.53
CA HIS A 200 9.09 19.52 -4.11
C HIS A 200 7.82 19.84 -4.91
N ALA A 201 7.21 18.87 -5.60
CA ALA A 201 5.95 19.08 -6.32
C ALA A 201 4.77 19.36 -5.37
N VAL A 202 4.83 18.83 -4.13
CA VAL A 202 3.85 19.14 -3.07
C VAL A 202 4.16 20.49 -2.42
N ALA A 203 5.43 20.85 -2.27
CA ALA A 203 5.84 22.14 -1.71
C ALA A 203 5.62 23.33 -2.67
N ASN A 204 5.70 23.11 -3.98
CA ASN A 204 5.53 24.15 -5.00
C ASN A 204 4.08 24.30 -5.52
N GLN A 205 3.12 23.54 -4.98
CA GLN A 205 1.70 23.90 -5.10
C GLN A 205 1.39 25.02 -4.08
N ASN A 206 1.85 26.22 -4.39
CA ASN A 206 1.41 27.44 -3.73
C ASN A 206 -0.11 27.59 -3.93
N LEU A 207 -0.85 27.36 -2.85
CA LEU A 207 -1.74 28.36 -2.22
C LEU A 207 -2.36 29.38 -3.20
N SER A 208 -3.55 29.06 -3.71
CA SER A 208 -4.60 30.08 -3.77
C SER A 208 -5.26 30.12 -2.39
N GLU A 209 -5.08 31.24 -1.69
CA GLU A 209 -5.58 31.53 -0.35
C GLU A 209 -7.03 31.07 -0.14
N VAL A 210 -7.22 30.18 0.83
CA VAL A 210 -8.36 30.24 1.74
C VAL A 210 -7.78 30.03 3.13
N SER A 211 -7.87 31.06 3.96
CA SER A 211 -7.39 31.06 5.35
C SER A 211 -7.85 29.81 6.10
N PRO A 212 -7.02 29.22 6.97
CA PRO A 212 -7.41 28.04 7.72
C PRO A 212 -8.43 28.45 8.79
N PRO A 213 -9.61 27.79 8.89
CA PRO A 213 -10.29 27.75 10.17
C PRO A 213 -9.45 26.85 11.08
N SER A 214 -8.91 27.46 12.12
CA SER A 214 -8.29 26.82 13.27
C SER A 214 -9.24 25.80 13.89
N CYS A 215 -9.06 24.51 13.56
CA CYS A 215 -9.71 23.39 14.23
C CYS A 215 -8.75 22.18 14.21
N LEU A 216 -7.96 22.04 15.28
CA LEU A 216 -7.21 20.83 15.60
C LEU A 216 -8.20 19.72 15.97
N GLY A 217 -8.37 18.74 15.07
CA GLY A 217 -9.03 17.47 15.34
C GLY A 217 -8.04 16.33 15.12
N ARG A 218 -7.71 15.60 16.19
CA ARG A 218 -6.79 14.45 16.21
C ARG A 218 -7.23 13.34 15.24
N GLY A 219 -6.57 13.28 14.09
CA GLY A 219 -6.40 12.08 13.28
C GLY A 219 -4.94 12.05 12.85
N ASP A 220 -4.04 11.84 13.81
CA ASP A 220 -2.60 11.91 13.57
C ASP A 220 -2.18 10.71 12.70
N LEU A 221 -2.11 10.92 11.39
CA LEU A 221 -1.13 10.22 10.57
C LEU A 221 0.23 10.43 11.23
N SER A 222 0.96 9.34 11.49
CA SER A 222 2.39 9.40 11.87
C SER A 222 3.11 10.37 10.92
N ARG A 223 4.11 11.11 11.40
CA ARG A 223 4.93 12.02 10.58
C ARG A 223 5.43 11.35 9.29
N ASP A 224 5.63 10.03 9.31
CA ASP A 224 6.04 9.20 8.18
C ASP A 224 4.95 8.86 7.15
N GLU A 225 3.67 9.08 7.48
CA GLU A 225 2.52 8.84 6.60
C GLU A 225 1.98 10.11 5.93
N ARG A 226 2.38 11.30 6.39
CA ARG A 226 1.95 12.61 5.86
C ARG A 226 2.61 12.99 4.53
N PHE A 227 3.15 12.04 3.77
CA PHE A 227 3.74 12.31 2.46
C PHE A 227 2.68 12.11 1.38
N VAL A 228 2.03 13.24 1.09
CA VAL A 228 0.79 13.39 0.32
C VAL A 228 1.11 13.48 -1.16
N VAL A 229 0.46 12.66 -1.99
CA VAL A 229 0.18 13.04 -3.39
C VAL A 229 -1.29 13.40 -3.46
N ARG A 230 -1.59 14.71 -3.36
CA ARG A 230 -2.96 15.23 -3.45
C ARG A 230 -3.34 15.26 -4.92
N TYR A 231 -4.31 14.43 -5.29
CA TYR A 231 -4.99 14.58 -6.57
C TYR A 231 -6.36 15.21 -6.32
N LYS A 232 -6.66 16.31 -7.02
CA LYS A 232 -8.04 16.63 -7.40
C LYS A 232 -8.38 15.69 -8.54
N PHE A 233 -9.25 14.70 -8.30
CA PHE A 233 -9.94 14.05 -9.40
C PHE A 233 -10.91 15.10 -9.97
N PHE A 234 -10.69 15.53 -11.21
CA PHE A 234 -11.78 16.14 -11.96
C PHE A 234 -12.79 15.02 -12.22
N HIS A 235 -14.03 15.27 -11.79
CA HIS A 235 -15.19 14.44 -12.11
C HIS A 235 -15.20 14.13 -13.61
N GLU A 236 -15.07 12.87 -14.01
CA GLU A 236 -15.82 12.39 -15.16
C GLU A 236 -17.27 12.35 -14.70
N ALA A 237 -18.03 13.37 -15.07
CA ALA A 237 -19.48 13.32 -15.00
C ALA A 237 -19.92 12.15 -15.88
N HIS A 238 -20.59 11.15 -15.30
CA HIS A 238 -21.32 10.15 -16.08
C HIS A 238 -22.32 10.89 -16.98
N PRO A 239 -22.17 10.87 -18.32
CA PRO A 239 -23.21 11.34 -19.20
C PRO A 239 -24.07 10.12 -19.49
N ASN A 240 -25.17 9.93 -18.76
CA ASN A 240 -26.32 9.14 -19.21
C ASN A 240 -27.42 9.15 -18.16
N LEU A 241 -28.37 10.06 -18.31
CA LEU A 241 -29.79 9.87 -17.95
C LEU A 241 -30.61 11.00 -18.60
N ILE A 242 -30.71 10.96 -19.94
CA ILE A 242 -31.78 11.63 -20.68
C ILE A 242 -32.21 10.68 -21.80
N ASN A 243 -33.33 9.97 -21.57
CA ASN A 243 -34.43 9.77 -22.53
C ASN A 243 -35.39 8.69 -22.01
N SER A 244 -36.33 9.14 -21.17
CA SER A 244 -37.65 8.49 -21.06
C SER A 244 -38.65 9.43 -21.73
N PRO A 245 -39.23 9.08 -22.90
CA PRO A 245 -40.26 9.90 -23.51
C PRO A 245 -41.59 9.72 -22.76
N CYS A 246 -42.20 10.86 -22.41
CA CYS A 246 -43.53 11.00 -21.85
C CYS A 246 -44.58 10.20 -22.64
N MET A 247 -45.35 9.39 -21.91
CA MET A 247 -46.68 8.98 -22.34
C MET A 247 -47.62 10.19 -22.27
N ILE A 248 -48.11 10.64 -23.42
CA ILE A 248 -49.34 11.44 -23.53
C ILE A 248 -50.40 10.49 -24.05
N SER A 249 -51.41 10.21 -23.23
CA SER A 249 -52.68 9.62 -23.66
C SER A 249 -53.72 10.74 -23.69
N PRO A 250 -54.44 10.97 -24.80
CA PRO A 250 -55.62 11.82 -24.77
C PRO A 250 -56.84 10.96 -24.42
N ASN A 251 -57.62 11.39 -23.45
CA ASN A 251 -59.04 11.05 -23.36
C ASN A 251 -59.76 12.06 -22.46
N SER A 252 -60.88 12.56 -22.99
CA SER A 252 -61.88 13.48 -22.41
C SER A 252 -61.60 14.97 -22.56
#